data_AF-D1W7B9-F1
#
_entry.id   AF-D1W7B9-F1
#
_cell.length_a   1.000
_cell.length_b   1.000
_cell.length_c   1.000
_cell.angle_alpha   90.00
_cell.angle_beta   90.00
_cell.angle_gamma   90.00
#
_symmetry.space_group_name_H-M   'P 1'
#
loop_
_entity.id
_entity.type
_entity.pdbx_description
1 polymer ?
#
loop_
_entity_poly.entity_id
_entity_poly.type
_entity_poly.pdbx_seq_one_letter_code
_entity_poly.pdbx_strand_id
1 'polypeptide(L)'
;MGVPVSRPIADFLPTISIKAKDFAAEMTNVNVQQKDLYGEGQISKEHIENNKAVRQIMIQRGIIPENLPPAEDVKKVERRLASEEKKALINKTKKKS
;
A
#
# COMPACT_ATOMS: atom_id res chain seq x y z
N MET A 1 -24.11 14.80 9.80
CA MET A 1 -23.15 13.69 9.98
C MET A 1 -23.38 12.69 8.85
N GLY A 2 -22.35 12.37 8.06
CA GLY A 2 -22.54 11.45 6.93
C GLY A 2 -21.30 11.40 6.04
N VAL A 3 -20.16 11.02 6.61
CA VAL A 3 -18.97 10.69 5.83
C VAL A 3 -19.20 9.29 5.23
N PRO A 4 -19.12 9.08 3.91
CA PRO A 4 -19.33 7.76 3.33
C PRO A 4 -18.21 6.80 3.76
N VAL A 5 -18.60 5.65 4.30
CA VAL A 5 -17.74 4.57 4.82
C VAL A 5 -17.17 3.71 3.68
N SER A 6 -16.62 4.33 2.65
CA SER A 6 -15.97 3.65 1.51
C SER A 6 -14.79 4.45 1.01
N ARG A 7 -13.88 4.77 1.91
CA ARG A 7 -12.58 5.31 1.54
C ARG A 7 -11.84 4.25 0.71
N PRO A 8 -11.28 4.57 -0.46
CA PRO A 8 -10.67 3.57 -1.32
C PRO A 8 -9.49 2.95 -0.58
N ILE A 9 -9.58 1.67 -0.26
CA ILE A 9 -8.44 0.88 0.27
C ILE A 9 -7.23 1.03 -0.68
N ALA A 10 -7.50 1.25 -1.98
CA ALA A 10 -6.53 1.55 -3.02
C ALA A 10 -5.63 2.77 -2.75
N ASP A 11 -6.08 3.83 -2.05
CA ASP A 11 -5.22 4.98 -1.72
C ASP A 11 -4.29 4.69 -0.53
N PHE A 12 -4.68 3.76 0.34
CA PHE A 12 -3.90 3.38 1.52
C PHE A 12 -2.78 2.42 1.17
N LEU A 13 -2.96 1.58 0.15
CA LEU A 13 -2.04 0.51 -0.19
C LEU A 13 -0.67 1.01 -0.72
N PRO A 14 -0.58 1.97 -1.67
CA PRO A 14 0.68 2.60 -2.05
C PRO A 14 1.35 3.31 -0.88
N THR A 15 0.55 4.01 -0.07
CA THR A 15 1.03 4.72 1.13
C THR A 15 1.62 3.77 2.16
N ILE A 16 1.00 2.61 2.39
CA ILE A 16 1.47 1.61 3.35
C ILE A 16 2.79 1.00 2.90
N SER A 17 2.94 0.64 1.63
CA SER A 17 4.20 0.10 1.11
C SER A 17 5.36 1.09 1.17
N ILE A 18 5.09 2.38 0.92
CA ILE A 18 6.10 3.44 1.09
C ILE A 18 6.49 3.54 2.57
N LYS A 19 5.51 3.67 3.46
CA LYS A 19 5.76 3.76 4.91
C LYS A 19 6.47 2.53 5.48
N ALA A 20 6.17 1.35 4.95
CA ALA A 20 6.81 0.10 5.33
C ALA A 20 8.31 0.10 4.98
N LYS A 21 8.68 0.64 3.81
CA LYS A 21 10.10 0.81 3.43
C LYS A 21 10.81 1.82 4.31
N ASP A 22 10.18 2.98 4.56
CA ASP A 22 10.74 4.00 5.45
C ASP A 22 10.96 3.42 6.86
N PHE A 23 9.99 2.65 7.35
CA PHE A 23 10.09 1.98 8.64
C PHE A 23 11.22 0.93 8.68
N ALA A 24 11.40 0.14 7.62
CA ALA A 24 12.50 -0.81 7.53
C ALA A 24 13.88 -0.11 7.52
N ALA A 25 13.97 1.05 6.86
CA ALA A 25 15.18 1.88 6.84
C ALA A 25 15.48 2.46 8.24
N GLU A 26 14.48 2.99 8.92
CA GLU A 26 14.63 3.49 10.30
C GLU A 26 15.04 2.39 11.28
N MET A 27 14.43 1.19 11.19
CA MET A 27 14.86 0.05 12.00
C MET A 27 16.32 -0.33 11.72
N THR A 28 16.75 -0.24 10.46
CA THR A 28 18.15 -0.50 10.10
C THR A 28 19.06 0.54 10.74
N ASN A 29 18.72 1.82 10.70
CA ASN A 29 19.52 2.88 11.30
C ASN A 29 19.67 2.68 12.83
N VAL A 30 18.57 2.36 13.52
CA VAL A 30 18.59 2.06 14.96
C VAL A 30 19.43 0.82 15.26
N ASN A 31 19.27 -0.26 14.48
CA ASN A 31 20.01 -1.50 14.72
C ASN A 31 21.50 -1.38 14.41
N VAL A 32 21.88 -0.57 13.42
CA VAL A 32 23.28 -0.25 13.12
C VAL A 32 23.94 0.44 14.30
N GLN A 33 23.26 1.41 14.92
CA GLN A 33 23.76 2.08 16.12
C GLN A 33 23.79 1.15 17.35
N GLN A 34 22.75 0.34 17.55
CA GLN A 34 22.64 -0.53 18.73
C GLN A 34 23.60 -1.72 18.71
N LYS A 35 23.81 -2.32 17.53
CA LYS A 35 24.68 -3.48 17.34
C LYS A 35 26.10 -3.10 16.91
N ASP A 36 26.38 -1.80 16.84
CA ASP A 36 27.68 -1.24 16.44
C ASP A 36 28.15 -1.84 15.10
N LEU A 37 27.25 -1.84 14.10
CA LEU A 37 27.54 -2.43 12.78
C LEU A 37 28.34 -1.46 11.93
N TYR A 38 29.35 -1.98 11.23
CA TYR A 38 30.22 -1.19 10.38
C TYR A 38 30.35 -1.76 8.97
N GLY A 39 30.45 -0.84 8.02
CA GLY A 39 30.65 -1.16 6.62
C GLY A 39 29.38 -1.62 5.89
N GLU A 40 29.41 -1.46 4.58
CA GLU A 40 28.26 -1.67 3.71
C GLU A 40 27.69 -3.09 3.79
N GLY A 41 28.56 -4.11 3.93
CA GLY A 41 28.13 -5.51 3.93
C GLY A 41 27.27 -5.90 5.13
N GLN A 42 27.60 -5.42 6.34
CA GLN A 42 26.81 -5.71 7.54
C GLN A 42 25.50 -4.92 7.55
N ILE A 43 25.57 -3.63 7.19
CA ILE A 43 24.40 -2.75 7.12
C ILE A 43 23.41 -3.26 6.06
N SER A 44 23.90 -3.72 4.91
CA SER A 44 23.05 -4.26 3.84
C SER A 44 22.34 -5.54 4.27
N LYS A 45 23.02 -6.43 5.01
CA LYS A 45 22.39 -7.64 5.55
C LYS A 45 21.26 -7.28 6.52
N GLU A 46 21.53 -6.37 7.46
CA GLU A 46 20.55 -5.86 8.41
C GLU A 46 19.35 -5.23 7.68
N HIS A 47 19.61 -4.41 6.65
CA HIS A 47 18.57 -3.81 5.83
C HIS A 47 17.69 -4.85 5.11
N ILE A 48 18.29 -5.90 4.54
CA ILE A 48 17.56 -6.99 3.88
C ILE A 48 16.70 -7.76 4.89
N GLU A 49 17.24 -8.06 6.07
CA GLU A 49 16.52 -8.75 7.14
C GLU A 49 15.35 -7.93 7.66
N ASN A 50 15.55 -6.63 7.90
CA ASN A 50 14.48 -5.73 8.35
C ASN A 50 13.37 -5.59 7.31
N ASN A 51 13.71 -5.46 6.02
CA ASN A 51 12.71 -5.43 4.96
C ASN A 51 11.90 -6.75 4.89
N LYS A 52 12.56 -7.91 5.07
CA LYS A 52 11.86 -9.20 5.16
C LYS A 52 10.93 -9.26 6.37
N ALA A 53 11.37 -8.78 7.53
CA ALA A 53 10.56 -8.77 8.75
C ALA A 53 9.31 -7.90 8.60
N VAL A 54 9.45 -6.67 8.10
CA VAL A 54 8.32 -5.77 7.83
C VAL A 54 7.34 -6.41 6.84
N ARG A 55 7.85 -7.02 5.77
CA ARG A 55 7.02 -7.75 4.80
C ARG A 55 6.22 -8.87 5.47
N GLN A 56 6.85 -9.69 6.32
CA GLN A 56 6.15 -10.77 7.01
C GLN A 56 5.07 -10.26 7.94
N ILE A 57 5.31 -9.16 8.66
CA ILE A 57 4.29 -8.52 9.52
C ILE A 57 3.10 -8.08 8.68
N MET A 58 3.33 -7.47 7.51
CA MET A 58 2.25 -7.06 6.61
C MET A 58 1.44 -8.28 6.13
N ILE A 59 2.12 -9.35 5.70
CA ILE A 59 1.47 -10.58 5.22
C ILE A 59 0.62 -11.21 6.33
N GLN A 60 1.13 -11.28 7.56
CA GLN A 60 0.39 -11.80 8.72
C GLN A 60 -0.88 -10.99 9.02
N ARG A 61 -0.90 -9.70 8.67
CA ARG A 61 -2.07 -8.82 8.79
C ARG A 61 -2.99 -8.86 7.56
N GLY A 62 -2.72 -9.75 6.60
CA GLY A 62 -3.49 -9.88 5.36
C GLY A 62 -3.12 -8.86 4.28
N ILE A 63 -2.01 -8.14 4.44
CA ILE A 63 -1.54 -7.12 3.50
C ILE A 63 -0.36 -7.69 2.71
N ILE A 64 -0.52 -7.93 1.41
CA ILE A 64 0.53 -8.48 0.55
C ILE A 64 1.09 -7.36 -0.34
N PRO A 65 2.23 -6.73 0.01
CA PRO A 65 2.74 -5.55 -0.67
C PRO A 65 3.04 -5.76 -2.17
N GLU A 66 3.38 -6.99 -2.59
CA GLU A 66 3.69 -7.31 -3.98
C GLU A 66 2.46 -7.55 -4.85
N ASN A 67 1.31 -7.86 -4.23
CA ASN A 67 0.04 -8.06 -4.93
C ASN A 67 -0.81 -6.78 -4.90
N LEU A 68 -0.27 -5.69 -4.34
CA LEU A 68 -0.92 -4.39 -4.43
C LEU A 68 -0.83 -3.94 -5.87
N PRO A 69 -1.95 -3.49 -6.47
CA PRO A 69 -1.88 -2.88 -7.77
C PRO A 69 -0.85 -1.74 -7.70
N PRO A 70 0.09 -1.63 -8.67
CA PRO A 70 0.93 -0.44 -8.76
C PRO A 70 -0.01 0.75 -8.73
N ALA A 71 0.30 1.78 -7.95
CA ALA A 71 -0.58 2.93 -7.72
C ALA A 71 -1.21 3.35 -9.04
N GLU A 72 -2.44 2.88 -9.31
CA GLU A 72 -3.12 3.28 -10.52
C GLU A 72 -3.36 4.76 -10.31
N ASP A 73 -2.91 5.56 -11.27
CA ASP A 73 -3.09 7.01 -11.26
C ASP A 73 -4.52 7.30 -10.81
N VAL A 74 -4.69 7.91 -9.63
CA VAL A 74 -5.97 7.98 -8.90
C VAL A 74 -7.09 8.50 -9.82
N LYS A 75 -6.73 9.40 -10.72
CA LYS A 75 -7.58 9.95 -11.79
C LYS A 75 -8.16 8.90 -12.74
N LYS A 76 -7.43 7.82 -13.05
CA LYS A 76 -7.86 6.73 -13.92
C LYS A 76 -8.87 5.83 -13.21
N VAL A 77 -8.69 5.60 -11.92
CA VAL A 77 -9.62 4.85 -11.06
C VAL A 77 -10.93 5.64 -10.88
N GLU A 78 -10.83 6.92 -10.53
CA GLU A 78 -12.00 7.82 -10.46
C GLU A 78 -12.77 7.88 -11.78
N ARG A 79 -12.07 7.99 -12.92
CA ARG A 79 -12.70 7.97 -14.25
C ARG A 79 -13.41 6.65 -14.54
N ARG A 80 -12.86 5.52 -14.11
CA ARG A 80 -13.51 4.20 -14.26
C ARG A 80 -14.77 4.12 -13.40
N LEU A 81 -14.69 4.48 -12.12
CA LEU A 81 -15.84 4.51 -11.20
C LEU A 81 -16.95 5.44 -11.71
N ALA A 82 -16.63 6.66 -12.11
CA ALA A 82 -17.60 7.60 -12.67
C ALA A 82 -18.24 7.07 -13.96
N SER A 83 -17.48 6.36 -14.80
CA SER A 83 -18.00 5.74 -16.02
C SER A 83 -18.91 4.54 -15.73
N GLU A 84 -18.63 3.77 -14.68
CA GLU A 84 -19.43 2.63 -14.24
C GLU A 84 -20.73 3.08 -13.57
N GLU A 85 -20.69 4.12 -12.72
CA GLU A 85 -21.90 4.74 -12.16
C GLU A 85 -22.82 5.27 -13.25
N LYS A 86 -22.26 5.96 -14.25
CA LYS A 86 -23.04 6.48 -15.39
C LYS A 86 -23.67 5.34 -16.19
N LYS A 87 -22.95 4.23 -16.43
CA LYS A 87 -23.49 3.03 -17.11
C LYS A 87 -24.56 2.32 -16.27
N ALA A 88 -24.38 2.22 -14.96
CA ALA A 88 -25.35 1.60 -14.05
C ALA A 88 -26.68 2.40 -14.01
N LEU A 89 -26.60 3.72 -14.04
CA LEU A 89 -27.76 4.61 -14.15
C LEU A 89 -28.50 4.44 -15.49
N ILE A 90 -27.77 4.33 -16.60
CA ILE A 90 -28.34 4.10 -17.94
C ILE A 90 -28.98 2.72 -18.08
N ASN A 91 -28.41 1.69 -17.43
CA ASN A 91 -29.01 0.35 -17.45
C ASN A 91 -30.27 0.24 -16.58
N LYS A 92 -30.39 1.05 -15.50
CA LYS A 92 -31.61 1.14 -14.69
C LYS A 92 -32.76 1.81 -15.42
N THR A 93 -32.50 2.79 -16.29
CA THR A 93 -33.54 3.46 -17.08
C THR A 93 -34.05 2.59 -18.24
N LYS A 94 -33.21 1.75 -18.85
CA LYS A 94 -33.64 0.79 -19.88
C LYS A 94 -34.48 -0.40 -19.37
N LYS A 95 -34.41 -0.71 -18.06
CA LYS A 95 -35.17 -1.84 -17.46
C LYS A 95 -36.56 -1.43 -16.94
N LYS A 96 -36.95 -0.17 -17.10
CA LYS A 96 -38.24 0.40 -16.69
C LYS A 96 -39.12 0.86 -17.86
N SER A 97 -38.73 0.57 -19.10
CA SER A 97 -39.56 0.77 -20.31
C SER A 97 -40.06 -0.57 -20.83
#